data_AF-A0A2M7MCP3-F1
#
_entry.id   AF-A0A2M7MCP3-F1
#
_cell.length_a   1.000
_cell.length_b   1.000
_cell.length_c   1.000
_cell.angle_alpha   90.00
_cell.angle_beta   90.00
_cell.angle_gamma   90.00
#
_symmetry.space_group_name_H-M   'P 1'
#
loop_
_entity.id
_entity.type
_entity.pdbx_description
1 polymer ?
#
loop_
_entity_poly.entity_id
_entity_poly.type
_entity_poly.pdbx_seq_one_letter_code
_entity_poly.pdbx_strand_id
1 'polypeptide(L)'
;MNKIILSTIILTRICLYIAWNSSFFQSQKIDGWHHMYTGVVLMIVSAILPKKSSKLFFGIGIGLFIDELIHLFHILGITTATDYWSFKSIVTTLLGLLLVLVIDYMSKRESTKSI
;
A
#
# COMPACT_ATOMS: atom_id res chain seq x y z
N MET A 1 -10.35 9.46 1.38
CA MET A 1 -9.29 8.54 1.80
C MET A 1 -9.00 7.56 0.68
N ASN A 2 -10.01 6.86 0.15
CA ASN A 2 -9.87 5.93 -0.99
C ASN A 2 -9.16 6.55 -2.20
N LYS A 3 -9.46 7.81 -2.55
CA LYS A 3 -8.76 8.54 -3.62
C LYS A 3 -7.25 8.65 -3.38
N ILE A 4 -6.84 8.90 -2.13
CA ILE A 4 -5.43 9.03 -1.74
C ILE A 4 -4.75 7.66 -1.87
N ILE A 5 -5.36 6.62 -1.30
CA ILE A 5 -4.86 5.23 -1.36
C ILE A 5 -4.65 4.81 -2.83
N LEU A 6 -5.68 4.98 -3.67
CA LEU A 6 -5.62 4.63 -5.08
C LEU A 6 -4.55 5.43 -5.83
N SER A 7 -4.47 6.74 -5.61
CA SER A 7 -3.42 7.56 -6.22
C SER A 7 -2.03 7.15 -5.77
N THR A 8 -1.83 6.77 -4.50
CA THR A 8 -0.55 6.30 -4.00
C THR A 8 -0.13 5.01 -4.69
N ILE A 9 -1.04 4.04 -4.83
CA ILE A 9 -0.77 2.77 -5.54
C ILE A 9 -0.45 3.03 -7.02
N ILE A 10 -1.24 3.84 -7.72
CA ILE A 10 -1.00 4.14 -9.12
C ILE A 10 0.36 4.84 -9.30
N LEU A 11 0.66 5.84 -8.47
CA LEU A 11 1.90 6.59 -8.56
C LEU A 11 3.11 5.69 -8.26
N THR A 12 3.07 4.88 -7.21
CA THR A 12 4.16 3.95 -6.89
C THR A 12 4.38 2.94 -8.00
N ARG A 13 3.33 2.38 -8.60
CA ARG A 13 3.43 1.47 -9.75
C ARG A 13 4.00 2.12 -11.00
N ILE A 14 3.61 3.36 -11.31
CA ILE A 14 4.17 4.12 -12.43
C ILE A 14 5.66 4.41 -12.18
N CYS A 15 6.01 4.87 -10.97
CA CYS A 15 7.40 5.12 -10.59
C CYS A 15 8.25 3.85 -10.68
N LEU A 16 7.75 2.73 -10.15
CA LEU A 16 8.40 1.43 -10.28
C LEU A 16 8.54 1.02 -11.74
N TYR A 17 7.51 1.17 -12.57
CA TYR A 17 7.57 0.79 -14.00
C TYR A 17 8.66 1.56 -14.74
N ILE A 18 8.71 2.87 -14.55
CA ILE A 18 9.70 3.74 -15.19
C ILE A 18 11.11 3.42 -14.69
N ALA A 19 11.26 3.14 -13.40
CA ALA A 19 12.57 2.95 -12.77
C ALA A 19 13.10 1.51 -12.81
N TRP A 20 12.24 0.50 -13.05
CA TRP A 20 12.53 -0.93 -12.90
C TRP A 20 13.76 -1.44 -13.68
N ASN A 21 13.99 -0.88 -14.88
CA ASN A 21 15.07 -1.33 -15.77
C ASN A 21 16.27 -0.36 -15.80
N SER A 22 16.33 0.59 -14.86
CA SER A 22 17.51 1.44 -14.71
C SER A 22 18.63 0.66 -14.00
N SER A 23 19.89 0.88 -14.41
CA SER A 23 21.07 0.28 -13.78
C SER A 23 21.14 0.54 -12.27
N PHE A 24 20.61 1.68 -11.83
CA PHE A 24 20.45 2.05 -10.42
C PHE A 24 19.59 1.03 -9.66
N PHE A 25 18.43 0.63 -10.18
CA PHE A 25 17.52 -0.29 -9.50
C PHE A 25 17.98 -1.76 -9.50
N GLN A 26 18.77 -2.19 -10.49
CA GLN A 26 19.42 -3.50 -10.41
C GLN A 26 20.40 -3.57 -9.23
N SER A 27 21.12 -2.49 -8.93
CA SER A 27 21.98 -2.41 -7.74
C SER A 27 21.20 -2.33 -6.43
N GLN A 28 19.96 -1.81 -6.49
CA GLN A 28 19.03 -1.72 -5.36
C GLN A 28 18.17 -2.98 -5.18
N LYS A 29 18.31 -4.04 -6.00
CA LYS A 29 17.70 -5.35 -5.68
C LYS A 29 18.21 -5.94 -4.36
N ILE A 30 19.30 -5.39 -3.83
CA ILE A 30 19.90 -5.73 -2.53
C ILE A 30 19.33 -4.84 -1.41
N ASP A 31 18.62 -3.75 -1.75
CA ASP A 31 18.02 -2.87 -0.76
C ASP A 31 16.79 -3.56 -0.13
N GLY A 32 16.88 -3.79 1.18
CA GLY A 32 15.83 -4.44 1.97
C GLY A 32 14.75 -3.47 2.45
N TRP A 33 14.80 -2.20 2.07
CA TRP A 33 13.80 -1.22 2.47
C TRP A 33 12.57 -1.23 1.54
N HIS A 34 11.51 -1.87 1.99
CA HIS A 34 10.25 -2.01 1.27
C HIS A 34 9.31 -0.83 1.55
N HIS A 35 8.58 -0.36 0.53
CA HIS A 35 7.55 0.68 0.67
C HIS A 35 6.49 0.29 1.70
N MET A 36 6.23 -1.00 1.90
CA MET A 36 5.39 -1.52 2.98
C MET A 36 5.80 -0.97 4.35
N TYR A 37 7.10 -0.94 4.67
CA TYR A 37 7.61 -0.44 5.95
C TYR A 37 7.40 1.06 6.10
N THR A 38 7.69 1.82 5.03
CA THR A 38 7.37 3.26 4.96
C THR A 38 5.88 3.49 5.19
N GLY A 39 5.02 2.63 4.62
CA GLY A 39 3.58 2.67 4.83
C GLY A 39 3.18 2.54 6.30
N VAL A 40 3.75 1.56 7.01
CA VAL A 40 3.53 1.35 8.45
C VAL A 40 3.98 2.56 9.26
N VAL A 41 5.18 3.10 8.98
CA VAL A 41 5.69 4.29 9.68
C VAL A 41 4.75 5.48 9.47
N LEU A 42 4.28 5.73 8.25
CA LEU A 42 3.34 6.82 7.97
C LEU A 42 2.00 6.63 8.70
N MET A 43 1.50 5.39 8.80
CA MET A 43 0.29 5.10 9.57
C MET A 43 0.50 5.39 11.07
N ILE A 44 1.63 5.02 11.65
CA ILE A 44 1.95 5.32 13.06
C ILE A 44 2.08 6.83 13.28
N VAL A 45 2.86 7.52 12.44
CA VAL A 45 3.05 8.98 12.52
C VAL A 45 1.72 9.72 12.36
N SER A 46 0.80 9.20 11.56
CA SER A 46 -0.52 9.84 11.38
C SER A 46 -1.33 9.97 12.67
N ALA A 47 -1.07 9.14 13.68
CA ALA A 47 -1.79 9.15 14.96
C ALA A 47 -1.50 10.39 15.81
N ILE A 48 -0.33 11.03 15.61
CA ILE A 48 0.10 12.22 16.37
C ILE A 48 -0.06 13.54 15.58
N LEU A 49 -0.53 13.47 14.33
CA LEU A 49 -0.66 14.64 13.46
C LEU A 49 -2.04 15.31 13.58
N PRO A 50 -2.15 16.62 13.24
CA PRO A 50 -3.44 17.30 13.13
C PRO A 50 -4.37 16.61 12.12
N LYS A 51 -5.69 16.64 12.36
CA LYS A 51 -6.72 15.88 11.62
C LYS A 51 -6.59 15.93 10.09
N LYS A 52 -6.25 17.10 9.50
CA LYS A 52 -6.07 17.24 8.05
C LYS A 52 -4.87 16.44 7.55
N SER A 53 -3.71 16.61 8.18
CA SER A 53 -2.46 15.92 7.84
C SER A 53 -2.53 14.44 8.19
N SER A 54 -3.10 14.08 9.33
CA SER A 54 -3.34 12.69 9.75
C SER A 54 -4.05 11.89 8.66
N LYS A 55 -5.17 12.42 8.11
CA LYS A 55 -5.92 11.75 7.04
C LYS A 55 -5.11 11.56 5.74
N LEU A 56 -4.21 12.50 5.43
CA LEU A 56 -3.33 12.40 4.27
C LEU A 56 -2.26 11.32 4.48
N PHE A 57 -1.50 11.41 5.57
CA PHE A 57 -0.42 10.50 5.91
C PHE A 57 -0.93 9.06 6.08
N PHE A 58 -2.07 8.89 6.75
CA PHE A 58 -2.70 7.59 6.90
C PHE A 58 -3.14 7.00 5.55
N GLY A 59 -3.74 7.82 4.68
CA GLY A 59 -4.14 7.39 3.34
C GLY A 59 -2.95 6.98 2.47
N ILE A 60 -1.85 7.73 2.51
CA ILE A 60 -0.59 7.36 1.83
C ILE A 60 -0.03 6.08 2.43
N GLY A 61 -0.01 5.97 3.77
CA GLY A 61 0.52 4.81 4.48
C GLY A 61 -0.20 3.51 4.11
N ILE A 62 -1.54 3.52 4.10
CA ILE A 62 -2.34 2.38 3.63
C ILE A 62 -2.05 2.08 2.16
N GLY A 63 -1.94 3.10 1.31
CA GLY A 63 -1.62 2.93 -0.12
C GLY A 63 -0.31 2.18 -0.33
N LEU A 64 0.78 2.62 0.32
CA LEU A 64 2.09 1.96 0.23
C LEU A 64 2.06 0.54 0.79
N PHE A 65 1.36 0.32 1.91
CA PHE A 65 1.23 -1.00 2.51
C PHE A 65 0.50 -1.99 1.60
N ILE A 66 -0.60 -1.56 0.96
CA ILE A 66 -1.37 -2.39 0.04
C ILE A 66 -0.63 -2.63 -1.26
N ASP A 67 0.08 -1.61 -1.77
CA ASP A 67 0.85 -1.73 -3.00
C ASP A 67 1.85 -2.88 -2.95
N GLU A 68 2.42 -3.11 -1.76
CA GLU A 68 3.43 -4.13 -1.52
C GLU A 68 2.98 -5.18 -0.48
N LEU A 69 1.66 -5.44 -0.40
CA LEU A 69 1.10 -6.40 0.56
C LEU A 69 1.66 -7.82 0.38
N ILE A 70 2.08 -8.18 -0.84
CA ILE A 70 2.75 -9.47 -1.13
C ILE A 70 4.02 -9.66 -0.29
N HIS A 71 4.71 -8.59 0.09
CA HIS A 71 5.91 -8.65 0.92
C HIS A 71 5.59 -9.11 2.34
N LEU A 72 4.44 -8.75 2.89
CA LEU A 72 4.00 -9.32 4.17
C LEU A 72 3.89 -10.85 4.09
N PHE A 73 3.33 -11.37 2.99
CA PHE A 73 3.23 -12.81 2.77
C PHE A 73 4.61 -13.45 2.59
N HIS A 74 5.58 -12.73 2.02
CA HIS A 74 6.96 -13.19 1.93
C HIS A 74 7.60 -13.30 3.32
N ILE A 75 7.45 -12.28 4.18
CA ILE A 75 7.95 -12.30 5.56
C ILE A 75 7.31 -13.45 6.36
N LEU A 76 6.02 -13.72 6.15
CA LEU A 76 5.31 -14.82 6.79
C LEU A 76 5.66 -16.22 6.22
N GLY A 77 6.53 -16.30 5.20
CA GLY A 77 6.92 -17.56 4.57
C GLY A 77 5.83 -18.20 3.70
N ILE A 78 4.78 -17.45 3.33
CA ILE A 78 3.65 -17.94 2.53
C ILE A 78 3.98 -17.92 1.03
N THR A 79 4.85 -16.99 0.60
CA THR A 79 5.26 -16.86 -0.80
C THR A 79 6.75 -16.58 -0.91
N THR A 80 7.36 -17.03 -2.00
CA THR A 80 8.74 -16.70 -2.39
C THR A 80 8.81 -15.66 -3.50
N ALA A 81 7.65 -15.18 -3.98
CA ALA A 81 7.59 -14.20 -5.07
C ALA A 81 7.97 -12.80 -4.56
N THR A 82 9.03 -12.24 -5.14
CA THR A 82 9.53 -10.89 -4.85
C THR A 82 9.40 -9.93 -6.04
N ASP A 83 8.94 -10.43 -7.20
CA ASP A 83 8.76 -9.59 -8.38
C ASP A 83 7.46 -8.80 -8.32
N TYR A 84 7.60 -7.47 -8.33
CA TYR A 84 6.49 -6.51 -8.33
C TYR A 84 5.53 -6.72 -9.49
N TRP A 85 6.03 -7.15 -10.66
CA TRP A 85 5.22 -7.36 -11.87
C TRP A 85 4.69 -8.78 -12.02
N SER A 86 4.97 -9.65 -11.04
CA SER A 86 4.37 -10.99 -11.03
C SER A 86 2.85 -10.93 -10.89
N PHE A 87 2.17 -11.88 -11.52
CA PHE A 87 0.73 -12.05 -11.38
C PHE A 87 0.29 -12.13 -9.91
N LYS A 88 1.08 -12.80 -9.06
CA LYS A 88 0.83 -12.90 -7.61
C LYS A 88 0.81 -11.53 -6.94
N SER A 89 1.84 -10.69 -7.18
CA SER A 89 1.91 -9.34 -6.63
C SER A 89 0.71 -8.49 -7.04
N ILE A 90 0.35 -8.50 -8.33
CA ILE A 90 -0.80 -7.75 -8.86
C ILE A 90 -2.10 -8.21 -8.19
N VAL A 91 -2.35 -9.52 -8.11
CA VAL A 91 -3.55 -10.07 -7.47
C VAL A 91 -3.60 -9.68 -5.99
N THR A 92 -2.49 -9.77 -5.26
CA THR A 92 -2.45 -9.39 -3.83
C THR A 92 -2.74 -7.92 -3.61
N THR A 93 -2.21 -7.01 -4.44
CA THR A 93 -2.54 -5.58 -4.38
C THR A 93 -4.03 -5.33 -4.67
N LEU A 94 -4.60 -5.99 -5.68
CA LEU A 94 -6.03 -5.88 -6.00
C LEU A 94 -6.93 -6.38 -4.86
N LEU A 95 -6.56 -7.49 -4.22
CA LEU A 95 -7.28 -8.01 -3.06
C LEU A 95 -7.21 -7.05 -1.87
N GLY A 96 -6.04 -6.45 -1.60
CA GLY A 96 -5.90 -5.43 -0.56
C GLY A 96 -6.76 -4.18 -0.83
N LEU A 97 -6.79 -3.72 -2.09
CA LEU A 97 -7.67 -2.64 -2.54
C LEU A 97 -9.15 -2.97 -2.32
N LEU A 98 -9.58 -4.17 -2.73
CA LEU A 98 -10.96 -4.63 -2.55
C LEU A 98 -11.35 -4.66 -1.08
N LEU A 99 -10.46 -5.17 -0.21
CA LEU A 99 -10.70 -5.22 1.23
C LEU A 99 -10.93 -3.81 1.83
N VAL A 100 -10.12 -2.82 1.44
CA VAL A 100 -10.32 -1.43 1.88
C VAL A 100 -11.67 -0.88 1.43
N LEU A 101 -12.08 -1.16 0.19
CA LEU A 101 -13.37 -0.70 -0.33
C LEU A 101 -14.54 -1.33 0.42
N VAL A 102 -14.44 -2.62 0.75
CA VAL A 102 -15.45 -3.33 1.56
C VAL A 102 -15.54 -2.74 2.95
N ILE A 103 -14.41 -2.51 3.62
CA ILE A 103 -14.38 -1.90 4.97
C ILE A 103 -15.00 -0.50 4.95
N ASP A 104 -14.65 0.34 3.97
CA ASP A 104 -15.22 1.69 3.83
C ASP A 104 -16.73 1.65 3.55
N TYR A 105 -17.19 0.71 2.73
CA TYR A 105 -18.62 0.50 2.48
C TYR A 105 -19.36 0.07 3.75
N MET A 106 -18.83 -0.90 4.49
CA MET A 106 -19.44 -1.39 5.73
C MET A 106 -19.53 -0.28 6.78
N SER A 107 -18.45 0.48 6.98
CA SER A 107 -18.42 1.60 7.93
C SER A 107 -19.46 2.69 7.61
N LYS A 108 -19.64 3.01 6.33
CA LYS A 108 -20.68 3.96 5.89
C LYS A 108 -22.08 3.43 6.16
N ARG A 109 -22.33 2.15 5.88
CA ARG A 109 -23.63 1.51 6.09
C ARG A 109 -24.05 1.55 7.56
N GLU A 110 -23.12 1.34 8.50
CA GLU A 110 -23.40 1.42 9.93
C GLU A 110 -23.78 2.84 10.36
N SER A 111 -23.09 3.85 9.85
CA SER A 111 -23.40 5.26 10.17
C SER A 111 -24.78 5.73 9.72
N THR A 112 -25.35 5.11 8.68
CA THR A 112 -26.71 5.43 8.20
C THR A 112 -27.80 4.76 9.04
N LYS A 113 -27.50 3.63 9.70
CA LYS A 113 -28.47 2.93 10.55
C LYS A 113 -28.63 3.54 11.95
N SER A 114 -27.69 4.38 12.37
CA SER A 114 -27.68 5.03 13.69
C SER A 114 -28.46 6.37 13.73
N ILE A 115 -29.25 6.66 12.69
CA ILE A 115 -30.12 7.83 12.55
C ILE A 115 -31.56 7.32 12.49
#